data_AF-A0A846BVI8-F1
#
_entry.id   AF-A0A846BVI8-F1
#
_cell.length_a   1.000
_cell.length_b   1.000
_cell.length_c   1.000
_cell.angle_alpha   90.00
_cell.angle_beta   90.00
_cell.angle_gamma   90.00
#
_symmetry.space_group_name_H-M   'P 1'
#
loop_
_entity.id
_entity.type
_entity.pdbx_description
1 polymer ?
#
loop_
_entity_poly.entity_id
_entity_poly.type
_entity_poly.pdbx_seq_one_letter_code
_entity_poly.pdbx_strand_id
1 'polypeptide(L)'
;MNQSYLKTPVALIIFNRPDSTEKVFESIRQAKPQKLFVIADGPRLDKPGEAEKCAATRAIIEQVDWDCEVLKNYSDVNLGCGKRPATGISWVFEQVEEAIILEDDCLPHPT
;
A
#
# COMPACT_ATOMS: atom_id res chain seq x y z
N MET A 1 -2.97 12.40 -26.66
CA MET A 1 -1.96 12.27 -25.59
C MET A 1 -2.07 10.85 -25.06
N ASN A 2 -1.08 10.00 -25.28
CA ASN A 2 -1.11 8.64 -24.73
C ASN A 2 -0.94 8.75 -23.21
N GLN A 3 -2.01 8.49 -22.46
CA GLN A 3 -1.90 8.19 -21.03
C GLN A 3 -1.11 6.89 -20.92
N SER A 4 0.09 6.96 -20.36
CA SER A 4 0.89 5.77 -20.06
C SER A 4 0.39 5.20 -18.74
N TYR A 5 -0.34 4.09 -18.79
CA TYR A 5 -0.75 3.34 -17.60
C TYR A 5 0.31 2.29 -17.28
N LEU A 6 0.67 2.15 -16.01
CA LEU A 6 1.54 1.08 -15.57
C LEU A 6 0.78 -0.25 -15.60
N LYS A 7 1.22 -1.18 -16.45
CA LYS A 7 0.59 -2.50 -16.61
C LYS A 7 0.94 -3.45 -15.47
N THR A 8 2.17 -3.37 -14.96
CA THR A 8 2.61 -4.22 -13.85
C THR A 8 1.89 -3.79 -12.57
N PRO A 9 1.24 -4.71 -11.84
CA PRO A 9 0.60 -4.41 -10.56
C PRO A 9 1.57 -3.82 -9.55
N VAL A 10 1.06 -2.97 -8.66
CA VAL A 10 1.82 -2.41 -7.54
C VAL A 10 1.26 -2.96 -6.24
N ALA A 11 2.14 -3.38 -5.34
CA ALA A 11 1.82 -3.73 -3.96
C ALA A 11 2.43 -2.67 -3.02
N LEU A 12 1.58 -2.02 -2.25
CA LEU A 12 1.98 -1.04 -1.24
C LEU A 12 1.79 -1.64 0.17
N ILE A 13 2.87 -1.71 0.93
CA ILE A 13 2.89 -2.20 2.31
C ILE A 13 2.90 -1.01 3.24
N ILE A 14 1.88 -0.88 4.10
CA ILE A 14 1.68 0.27 4.98
C ILE A 14 1.47 -0.15 6.43
N PHE A 15 1.75 0.76 7.35
CA PHE A 15 1.35 0.60 8.75
C PHE A 15 0.66 1.83 9.36
N ASN A 16 1.44 2.76 9.92
CA ASN A 16 0.94 3.86 10.75
C ASN A 16 1.66 5.19 10.47
N ARG A 17 2.27 5.33 9.28
CA ARG A 17 3.04 6.50 8.86
C ARG A 17 2.29 7.27 7.76
N PRO A 18 1.24 8.04 8.08
CA PRO A 18 0.45 8.73 7.06
C PRO A 18 1.30 9.65 6.19
N ASP A 19 2.21 10.44 6.77
CA ASP A 19 2.98 11.45 6.03
C ASP A 19 3.93 10.85 4.97
N SER A 20 4.56 9.71 5.26
CA SER A 20 5.45 9.05 4.29
C SER A 20 4.65 8.22 3.29
N THR A 21 3.58 7.56 3.75
CA THR A 21 2.65 6.84 2.88
C THR A 21 2.07 7.76 1.82
N GLU A 22 1.66 8.98 2.17
CA GLU A 22 1.11 9.96 1.23
C GLU A 22 2.08 10.24 0.07
N LYS A 23 3.38 10.39 0.39
CA LYS A 23 4.41 10.67 -0.63
C LYS A 23 4.63 9.50 -1.57
N VAL A 24 4.68 8.28 -1.03
CA VAL A 24 4.82 7.07 -1.84
C VAL A 24 3.56 6.86 -2.69
N PHE A 25 2.38 7.05 -2.10
CA PHE A 25 1.09 6.95 -2.78
C PHE A 25 0.99 7.95 -3.94
N GLU A 26 1.46 9.18 -3.78
CA GLU A 26 1.45 10.17 -4.85
C GLU A 26 2.30 9.72 -6.06
N SER A 27 3.46 9.08 -5.83
CA SER A 27 4.23 8.47 -6.91
C SER A 27 3.47 7.33 -7.61
N ILE A 28 2.75 6.51 -6.85
CA ILE A 28 1.90 5.44 -7.40
C ILE A 28 0.75 6.03 -8.22
N ARG A 29 0.09 7.08 -7.71
CA ARG A 29 -0.99 7.81 -8.38
C ARG A 29 -0.54 8.42 -9.70
N GLN A 30 0.69 8.94 -9.77
CA GLN A 30 1.26 9.45 -11.03
C GLN A 30 1.51 8.33 -12.05
N ALA A 31 1.94 7.16 -11.60
CA ALA A 31 2.17 5.98 -12.45
C ALA A 31 0.86 5.29 -12.90
N LYS A 32 -0.24 5.51 -12.19
CA LYS A 32 -1.59 4.99 -12.50
C LYS A 32 -1.59 3.49 -12.81
N PRO A 33 -1.18 2.62 -11.88
CA PRO A 33 -1.27 1.18 -12.10
C PRO A 33 -2.72 0.75 -12.28
N GLN A 34 -2.96 -0.23 -13.16
CA GLN A 34 -4.30 -0.80 -13.32
C GLN A 34 -4.74 -1.63 -12.10
N LYS A 35 -3.78 -2.10 -11.29
CA LYS A 35 -4.03 -2.88 -10.07
C LYS A 35 -3.13 -2.42 -8.94
N LEU A 36 -3.73 -2.08 -7.81
CA LEU A 36 -3.06 -1.70 -6.58
C LEU A 36 -3.46 -2.65 -5.44
N PHE A 37 -2.50 -3.44 -4.98
CA PHE A 37 -2.62 -4.22 -3.77
C PHE A 37 -2.17 -3.39 -2.58
N VAL A 38 -2.95 -3.36 -1.50
CA VAL A 38 -2.57 -2.69 -0.26
C VAL A 38 -2.56 -3.67 0.89
N ILE A 39 -1.37 -3.83 1.48
CA ILE A 39 -1.14 -4.69 2.64
C ILE A 39 -0.98 -3.77 3.84
N ALA A 40 -1.90 -3.83 4.80
CA ALA A 40 -1.79 -3.04 6.02
C ALA A 40 -1.64 -3.95 7.24
N ASP A 41 -0.75 -3.58 8.17
CA ASP A 41 -0.74 -4.17 9.51
C ASP A 41 -1.83 -3.55 10.40
N GLY A 42 -2.17 -4.24 11.50
CA GLY A 42 -3.09 -3.74 12.52
C GLY A 42 -2.37 -2.91 13.60
N PRO A 43 -3.08 -2.00 14.29
CA PRO A 43 -2.50 -1.19 15.37
C PRO A 43 -2.04 -2.06 16.55
N ARG A 44 -1.04 -1.63 17.31
CA ARG A 44 -0.67 -2.27 18.57
C ARG A 44 -1.57 -1.70 19.65
N LEU A 45 -2.31 -2.58 20.31
CA LEU A 45 -3.37 -2.20 21.24
C LEU A 45 -2.84 -1.47 22.49
N ASP A 46 -1.55 -1.62 22.79
CA ASP A 46 -0.86 -1.02 23.92
C ASP A 46 -0.30 0.38 23.62
N LYS A 47 -0.43 0.89 22.39
CA LYS A 47 0.07 2.22 22.00
C LYS A 47 -1.07 3.20 21.71
N PRO A 48 -1.32 4.18 22.60
CA PRO A 48 -2.28 5.24 22.36
C PRO A 48 -2.00 5.99 21.06
N GLY A 49 -3.03 6.31 20.28
CA GLY A 49 -2.91 7.04 19.02
C GLY A 49 -2.57 6.16 17.80
N GLU A 50 -2.25 4.88 17.98
CA GLU A 50 -1.83 4.03 16.86
C GLU A 50 -3.00 3.60 15.97
N ALA A 51 -4.18 3.37 16.56
CA ALA A 51 -5.39 3.08 15.80
C ALA A 51 -5.77 4.24 14.88
N GLU A 52 -5.68 5.48 15.37
CA GLU A 52 -5.94 6.70 14.62
C GLU A 52 -4.93 6.88 13.48
N LYS A 53 -3.64 6.61 13.73
CA LYS A 53 -2.61 6.65 12.69
C LYS A 53 -2.83 5.60 11.62
N CYS A 54 -3.11 4.35 11.99
CA CYS A 54 -3.45 3.30 11.02
C CYS A 54 -4.68 3.66 10.19
N ALA A 55 -5.72 4.21 10.82
CA ALA A 55 -6.92 4.67 10.12
C ALA A 55 -6.59 5.80 9.13
N ALA A 56 -5.80 6.80 9.57
CA ALA A 56 -5.34 7.88 8.70
C ALA A 56 -4.51 7.37 7.52
N THR A 57 -3.59 6.44 7.76
CA THR A 57 -2.78 5.83 6.69
C THR A 57 -3.62 5.03 5.70
N ARG A 58 -4.62 4.27 6.16
CA ARG A 58 -5.55 3.53 5.29
C ARG A 58 -6.45 4.47 4.46
N ALA A 59 -6.85 5.61 5.03
CA ALA A 59 -7.69 6.60 4.34
C ALA A 59 -7.02 7.21 3.11
N ILE A 60 -5.68 7.24 3.06
CA ILE A 60 -4.91 7.71 1.89
C ILE A 60 -5.26 6.90 0.64
N ILE A 61 -5.52 5.61 0.80
CA ILE A 61 -5.84 4.69 -0.30
C ILE A 61 -7.21 5.00 -0.92
N GLU A 62 -8.10 5.68 -0.20
CA GLU A 62 -9.40 6.11 -0.75
C GLU A 62 -9.26 7.28 -1.73
N GLN A 63 -8.08 7.89 -1.85
CA GLN A 63 -7.79 8.96 -2.79
C GLN A 63 -7.50 8.47 -4.22
N VAL A 64 -7.63 7.16 -4.48
CA VAL A 64 -7.48 6.58 -5.83
C VAL A 64 -8.58 7.14 -6.74
N ASP A 65 -8.17 7.98 -7.69
CA ASP A 65 -9.05 8.74 -8.60
C ASP A 65 -8.85 8.37 -10.08
N TRP A 66 -8.22 7.23 -10.35
CA TRP A 66 -8.03 6.68 -11.69
C TRP A 66 -8.63 5.28 -11.81
N ASP A 67 -8.72 4.76 -13.04
CA ASP A 67 -9.21 3.40 -13.31
C ASP A 67 -8.19 2.37 -12.75
N CYS A 68 -8.48 1.90 -11.53
CA CYS A 68 -7.60 1.05 -10.73
C CYS A 68 -8.42 0.02 -9.96
N GLU A 69 -8.09 -1.26 -10.13
CA GLU A 69 -8.57 -2.30 -9.23
C GLU A 69 -7.76 -2.25 -7.93
N VAL A 70 -8.38 -1.78 -6.84
CA VAL A 70 -7.75 -1.69 -5.52
C VAL A 70 -8.15 -2.90 -4.67
N LEU A 71 -7.17 -3.72 -4.31
CA LEU A 71 -7.36 -4.88 -3.45
C LEU A 71 -6.71 -4.64 -2.09
N LYS A 72 -7.49 -4.76 -1.01
CA LYS A 72 -7.06 -4.41 0.35
C LYS A 72 -6.94 -5.67 1.21
N ASN A 73 -5.77 -5.90 1.79
CA ASN A 73 -5.52 -6.95 2.78
C ASN A 73 -5.03 -6.31 4.09
N TYR A 74 -6.00 -5.91 4.90
CA TYR A 74 -5.76 -5.23 6.17
C TYR A 74 -5.86 -6.22 7.31
N SER A 75 -4.85 -6.21 8.19
CA SER A 75 -4.93 -6.96 9.44
C SER A 75 -5.59 -6.12 10.53
N ASP A 76 -6.42 -6.76 11.35
CA ASP A 76 -7.01 -6.15 12.55
C ASP A 76 -6.03 -6.17 13.74
N VAL A 77 -5.00 -7.02 13.68
CA VAL A 77 -3.99 -7.17 14.73
C VAL A 77 -2.61 -6.83 14.20
N ASN A 78 -1.72 -6.35 15.08
CA ASN A 78 -0.33 -6.13 14.71
C ASN A 78 0.42 -7.47 14.56
N LEU A 79 0.85 -7.79 13.34
CA LEU A 79 1.63 -8.98 13.00
C LEU A 79 3.13 -8.68 12.88
N GLY A 80 3.52 -7.40 12.79
CA GLY A 80 4.90 -6.94 12.79
C GLY A 80 5.60 -7.02 11.43
N CYS A 81 6.79 -6.40 11.34
CA CYS A 81 7.53 -6.18 10.08
C CYS A 81 8.08 -7.44 9.39
N GLY A 82 8.07 -8.60 10.03
CA GLY A 82 8.43 -9.87 9.36
C GLY A 82 7.21 -10.57 8.79
N LYS A 83 6.27 -10.92 9.68
CA LYS A 83 5.10 -11.73 9.32
C LYS A 83 4.12 -10.97 8.43
N ARG A 84 3.90 -9.67 8.68
CA ARG A 84 2.92 -8.92 7.89
C ARG A 84 3.34 -8.76 6.43
N PRO A 85 4.55 -8.28 6.09
CA PRO A 85 5.00 -8.22 4.71
C PRO A 85 5.03 -9.61 4.05
N ALA A 86 5.58 -10.64 4.72
CA ALA A 86 5.67 -11.98 4.14
C ALA A 86 4.29 -12.54 3.74
N THR A 87 3.31 -12.49 4.64
CA THR A 87 1.96 -12.99 4.35
C THR A 87 1.21 -12.13 3.33
N GLY A 88 1.43 -10.81 3.34
CA GLY A 88 0.85 -9.91 2.34
C GLY A 88 1.42 -10.15 0.94
N ILE A 89 2.74 -10.33 0.83
CA ILE A 89 3.41 -10.60 -0.45
C ILE A 89 2.98 -11.96 -1.01
N SER A 90 2.87 -13.00 -0.18
CA SER A 90 2.30 -14.29 -0.60
C SER A 90 0.89 -14.12 -1.17
N TRP A 91 0.02 -13.38 -0.46
CA TRP A 91 -1.34 -13.08 -0.93
C TRP A 91 -1.36 -12.33 -2.28
N VAL A 92 -0.41 -11.41 -2.53
CA VAL A 92 -0.28 -10.75 -3.85
C VAL A 92 0.02 -11.79 -4.93
N PHE A 93 1.01 -12.66 -4.72
CA PHE A 93 1.43 -13.64 -5.72
C PHE A 93 0.46 -14.83 -5.91
N GLU A 94 -0.51 -15.01 -5.01
CA GLU A 94 -1.66 -15.89 -5.25
C GLU A 94 -2.59 -15.35 -6.35
N GLN A 95 -2.47 -14.07 -6.70
CA GLN A 95 -3.39 -13.36 -7.62
C GLN A 95 -2.72 -12.89 -8.91
N VAL A 96 -1.40 -12.67 -8.89
CA VAL A 96 -0.63 -12.16 -10.05
C VAL A 96 0.75 -12.82 -10.11
N GLU A 97 1.30 -12.96 -11.33
CA GLU A 97 2.63 -13.56 -11.54
C GLU A 97 3.79 -12.59 -11.23
N GLU A 98 3.53 -11.29 -11.32
CA GLU A 98 4.51 -10.22 -11.07
C GLU A 98 3.87 -9.02 -10.34
N ALA A 99 4.66 -8.33 -9.52
CA ALA A 99 4.28 -7.08 -8.87
C ALA A 99 5.51 -6.24 -8.51
N ILE A 100 5.37 -4.90 -8.57
CA ILE A 100 6.31 -3.96 -7.96
C ILE A 100 5.93 -3.78 -6.50
N ILE A 101 6.87 -3.99 -5.58
CA ILE A 101 6.61 -3.91 -4.14
C ILE A 101 7.24 -2.62 -3.59
N LEU A 102 6.42 -1.81 -2.93
CA LEU A 102 6.83 -0.58 -2.24
C LEU A 102 6.37 -0.64 -0.78
N GLU A 103 7.20 -0.11 0.12
CA GLU A 103 6.84 0.15 1.53
C GLU A 103 6.49 1.62 1.75
N ASP A 104 5.84 1.93 2.88
CA ASP A 104 5.42 3.27 3.26
C ASP A 104 6.56 4.29 3.45
N ASP A 105 7.81 3.85 3.44
CA ASP A 105 9.02 4.65 3.54
C ASP A 105 9.98 4.51 2.34
N CYS A 106 9.56 3.81 1.29
CA CYS A 106 10.33 3.59 0.06
C CYS A 106 9.85 4.52 -1.06
N LEU A 107 10.22 5.81 -1.00
CA LEU A 107 9.88 6.80 -2.04
C LEU A 107 10.62 6.49 -3.36
N PRO A 108 9.90 6.13 -4.45
CA PRO A 108 10.53 5.83 -5.72
C PRO A 108 11.17 7.07 -6.35
N HIS A 109 12.32 6.91 -7.00
CA HIS A 109 12.93 7.97 -7.79
C HIS A 109 12.13 8.17 -9.10
N PRO A 110 11.93 9.42 -9.58
CA PRO A 110 11.11 9.69 -10.77
C PRO A 110 11.75 9.33 -12.13
N THR A 111 12.96 8.76 -12.15
CA THR A 111 13.71 8.40 -13.37
C THR A 111 14.26 7.00 -13.32
#